data_AF-A0A3L7QDL4-F1
#
_entry.id   AF-A0A3L7QDL4-F1
#
_cell.length_a   1.000
_cell.length_b   1.000
_cell.length_c   1.000
_cell.angle_alpha   90.00
_cell.angle_beta   90.00
_cell.angle_gamma   90.00
#
_symmetry.space_group_name_H-M   'P 1'
#
loop_
_entity.id
_entity.type
_entity.pdbx_description
1 polymer ?
#
loop_
_entity_poly.entity_id
_entity_poly.type
_entity_poly.pdbx_seq_one_letter_code
_entity_poly.pdbx_strand_id
1 'polypeptide(L)'
;MPGISLAQAKPPFILAIDVGTSSVRALLYDASCRIIEPETYFGRTQVALQTDATGMAVFEPLAVPKAVVDVVDSLLAKLQGKVDKIHAVAIDTFVSSMIGLDKNFSPLTPLYTYADTRCAKDAQYLRDNYNLSDIHDRNGCMIHSSYLPARLRWEKRTNPDRFNSVSHWWSLGSYLSQQFLGCSDVSVSTASWTGLLDRKKLQWDHVWMQELGLKQEQLPLISDFGPGLPNLKSEWKKRWPALANALWFLAIGDGAAANVGSGCTNDHHIALTIGTTAAMRIVPSIIPEKMQSGL
;
A
#
# COMPACT_ATOMS: atom_id res chain seq x y z
N MET A 1 -21.50 -9.19 6.77
CA MET A 1 -22.12 -8.56 5.58
C MET A 1 -23.00 -9.62 4.91
N PRO A 2 -24.17 -9.28 4.35
CA PRO A 2 -24.93 -10.26 3.59
C PRO A 2 -24.10 -10.73 2.38
N GLY A 3 -23.84 -12.02 2.30
CA GLY A 3 -23.17 -12.65 1.17
C GLY A 3 -24.13 -13.51 0.35
N ILE A 4 -23.67 -13.95 -0.81
CA ILE A 4 -24.37 -14.92 -1.66
C ILE A 4 -23.73 -16.31 -1.49
N SER A 5 -24.49 -17.37 -1.79
CA SER A 5 -23.90 -18.71 -1.86
C SER A 5 -23.00 -18.86 -3.09
N LEU A 6 -22.03 -19.78 -3.04
CA LEU A 6 -21.18 -20.06 -4.19
C LEU A 6 -21.99 -20.53 -5.41
N ALA A 7 -23.08 -21.27 -5.19
CA ALA A 7 -23.97 -21.73 -6.25
C ALA A 7 -24.73 -20.58 -6.97
N GLN A 8 -24.91 -19.44 -6.31
CA GLN A 8 -25.57 -18.24 -6.88
C GLN A 8 -24.58 -17.26 -7.51
N ALA A 9 -23.28 -17.51 -7.34
CA ALA A 9 -22.22 -16.61 -7.77
C ALA A 9 -21.96 -16.73 -9.28
N LYS A 10 -21.73 -15.59 -9.92
CA LYS A 10 -21.45 -15.51 -11.36
C LYS A 10 -19.95 -15.32 -11.60
N PRO A 11 -19.29 -16.14 -12.43
CA PRO A 11 -17.92 -15.87 -12.83
C PRO A 11 -17.84 -14.60 -13.71
N PRO A 12 -16.69 -13.94 -13.83
CA PRO A 12 -15.41 -14.26 -13.17
C PRO A 12 -15.42 -14.04 -11.65
N PHE A 13 -14.56 -14.77 -10.94
CA PHE A 13 -14.31 -14.59 -9.50
C PHE A 13 -13.11 -13.67 -9.25
N ILE A 14 -13.20 -12.83 -8.22
CA ILE A 14 -12.19 -11.85 -7.85
C ILE A 14 -11.78 -12.08 -6.39
N LEU A 15 -10.48 -12.22 -6.14
CA LEU A 15 -9.93 -12.24 -4.80
C LEU A 15 -9.55 -10.80 -4.41
N ALA A 16 -10.16 -10.29 -3.35
CA ALA A 16 -9.77 -9.01 -2.77
C ALA A 16 -8.97 -9.26 -1.49
N ILE A 17 -7.83 -8.60 -1.35
CA ILE A 17 -6.94 -8.69 -0.18
C ILE A 17 -6.83 -7.30 0.44
N ASP A 18 -7.26 -7.18 1.71
CA ASP A 18 -7.13 -5.97 2.52
C ASP A 18 -5.96 -6.15 3.49
N VAL A 19 -4.92 -5.32 3.33
CA VAL A 19 -3.72 -5.36 4.17
C VAL A 19 -3.73 -4.17 5.12
N GLY A 20 -4.52 -4.31 6.19
CA GLY A 20 -4.62 -3.34 7.27
C GLY A 20 -3.52 -3.48 8.34
N THR A 21 -3.48 -2.51 9.26
CA THR A 21 -2.46 -2.44 10.33
C THR A 21 -2.68 -3.42 11.50
N SER A 22 -3.88 -3.99 11.65
CA SER A 22 -4.18 -4.98 12.70
C SER A 22 -4.35 -6.40 12.16
N SER A 23 -4.74 -6.53 10.90
CA SER A 23 -4.97 -7.83 10.28
C SER A 23 -4.92 -7.72 8.78
N VAL A 24 -4.44 -8.78 8.15
CA VAL A 24 -4.65 -9.03 6.72
C VAL A 24 -5.93 -9.83 6.54
N ARG A 25 -6.73 -9.50 5.54
CA ARG A 25 -8.02 -10.13 5.23
C ARG A 25 -8.11 -10.46 3.75
N ALA A 26 -8.81 -11.53 3.41
CA ALA A 26 -9.17 -11.80 2.03
C ALA A 26 -10.60 -12.30 1.91
N LEU A 27 -11.27 -11.87 0.85
CA LEU A 27 -12.65 -12.20 0.51
C LEU A 27 -12.75 -12.54 -0.98
N LEU A 28 -13.69 -13.41 -1.31
CA LEU A 28 -14.02 -13.77 -2.68
C LEU A 28 -15.28 -13.04 -3.15
N TYR A 29 -15.21 -12.48 -4.35
CA TYR A 29 -16.29 -11.76 -5.01
C TYR A 29 -16.67 -12.41 -6.33
N ASP A 30 -17.93 -12.23 -6.73
CA ASP A 30 -18.43 -12.60 -8.05
C ASP A 30 -18.37 -11.41 -9.04
N ALA A 31 -18.78 -11.65 -10.29
CA ALA A 31 -18.78 -10.65 -11.36
C ALA A 31 -19.68 -9.43 -11.12
N SER A 32 -20.59 -9.51 -10.15
CA SER A 32 -21.47 -8.41 -9.74
C SER A 32 -20.99 -7.75 -8.44
N CYS A 33 -19.73 -7.97 -8.06
CA CYS A 33 -19.12 -7.46 -6.83
C CYS A 33 -19.86 -7.90 -5.55
N ARG A 34 -20.51 -9.07 -5.58
CA ARG A 34 -21.18 -9.63 -4.40
C ARG A 34 -20.21 -10.56 -3.67
N ILE A 35 -20.17 -10.44 -2.34
CA ILE A 35 -19.31 -11.26 -1.48
C ILE A 35 -19.85 -12.69 -1.46
N ILE A 36 -19.00 -13.68 -1.70
CA ILE A 36 -19.36 -15.09 -1.71
C ILE A 36 -19.09 -15.69 -0.33
N GLU A 37 -20.14 -16.17 0.35
CA GLU A 37 -20.12 -16.86 1.66
C GLU A 37 -19.05 -16.31 2.63
N PRO A 38 -19.19 -15.06 3.14
CA PRO A 38 -18.15 -14.36 3.92
C PRO A 38 -17.77 -15.04 5.24
N GLU A 39 -18.58 -15.97 5.75
CA GLU A 39 -18.25 -16.78 6.92
C GLU A 39 -17.43 -18.03 6.56
N THR A 40 -17.50 -18.45 5.29
CA THR A 40 -16.81 -19.63 4.75
C THR A 40 -15.56 -19.24 3.97
N TYR A 41 -15.68 -18.46 2.88
CA TYR A 41 -14.56 -18.07 2.03
C TYR A 41 -13.96 -16.73 2.47
N PHE A 42 -13.49 -16.72 3.73
CA PHE A 42 -12.81 -15.60 4.36
C PHE A 42 -11.49 -16.04 4.97
N GLY A 43 -10.42 -15.33 4.66
CA GLY A 43 -9.13 -15.46 5.31
C GLY A 43 -8.87 -14.26 6.21
N ARG A 44 -8.33 -14.49 7.41
CA ARG A 44 -7.88 -13.43 8.31
C ARG A 44 -6.68 -13.88 9.13
N THR A 45 -5.63 -13.07 9.10
CA THR A 45 -4.43 -13.28 9.93
C THR A 45 -4.13 -11.99 10.67
N GLN A 46 -3.95 -12.07 12.00
CA GLN A 46 -3.54 -10.91 12.80
C GLN A 46 -2.08 -10.58 12.52
N VAL A 47 -1.76 -9.28 12.54
CA VAL A 47 -0.38 -8.79 12.53
C VAL A 47 -0.20 -7.87 13.73
N ALA A 48 0.95 -7.99 14.40
CA ALA A 48 1.24 -7.22 15.60
C ALA A 48 2.18 -6.07 15.26
N LEU A 49 1.69 -4.84 15.39
CA LEU A 49 2.51 -3.64 15.30
C LEU A 49 3.36 -3.54 16.58
N GLN A 50 4.67 -3.41 16.41
CA GLN A 50 5.59 -3.18 17.53
C GLN A 50 5.66 -1.69 17.83
N THR A 51 5.35 -1.33 19.06
CA THR A 51 5.39 0.06 19.54
C THR A 51 6.17 0.20 20.83
N ASP A 52 6.83 1.34 21.02
CA ASP A 52 7.52 1.66 22.27
C ASP A 52 7.38 3.14 22.67
N ALA A 53 7.92 3.50 23.85
CA ALA A 53 7.87 4.85 24.39
C ALA A 53 8.70 5.89 23.61
N THR A 54 9.54 5.46 22.65
CA THR A 54 10.31 6.37 21.78
C THR A 54 9.48 6.88 20.59
N GLY A 55 8.27 6.34 20.42
CA GLY A 55 7.44 6.60 19.24
C GLY A 55 7.72 5.64 18.08
N MET A 56 8.38 4.51 18.34
CA MET A 56 8.49 3.44 17.35
C MET A 56 7.10 2.89 17.03
N ALA A 57 6.83 2.65 15.75
CA ALA A 57 5.65 1.92 15.29
C ALA A 57 5.96 1.18 13.99
N VAL A 58 6.47 -0.04 14.11
CA VAL A 58 6.98 -0.84 12.97
C VAL A 58 6.46 -2.26 13.01
N PHE A 59 6.52 -2.95 11.88
CA PHE A 59 6.41 -4.40 11.85
C PHE A 59 7.78 -5.03 11.65
N GLU A 60 7.94 -6.26 12.15
CA GLU A 60 8.97 -7.16 11.63
C GLU A 60 8.82 -7.25 10.09
N PRO A 61 9.91 -7.16 9.33
CA PRO A 61 9.86 -6.89 7.89
C PRO A 61 9.03 -7.90 7.10
N LEU A 62 9.03 -9.16 7.54
CA LEU A 62 8.33 -10.26 6.87
C LEU A 62 7.00 -10.64 7.53
N ALA A 63 6.61 -10.01 8.65
CA ALA A 63 5.38 -10.39 9.35
C ALA A 63 4.12 -10.14 8.51
N VAL A 64 4.00 -8.95 7.92
CA VAL A 64 2.85 -8.62 7.06
C VAL A 64 2.88 -9.38 5.72
N PRO A 65 4.01 -9.47 5.00
CA PRO A 65 4.10 -10.33 3.81
C PRO A 65 3.73 -11.78 4.06
N LYS A 66 4.20 -12.38 5.18
CA LYS A 66 3.81 -13.73 5.57
C LYS A 66 2.30 -13.82 5.82
N ALA A 67 1.71 -12.84 6.50
CA ALA A 67 0.27 -12.83 6.77
C ALA A 67 -0.56 -12.77 5.47
N VAL A 68 -0.10 -12.07 4.42
CA VAL A 68 -0.73 -12.11 3.10
C VAL A 68 -0.74 -13.52 2.53
N VAL A 69 0.40 -14.22 2.58
CA VAL A 69 0.51 -15.61 2.12
C VAL A 69 -0.42 -16.53 2.91
N ASP A 70 -0.40 -16.43 4.25
CA ASP A 70 -1.21 -17.26 5.14
C ASP A 70 -2.73 -17.07 4.87
N VAL A 71 -3.16 -15.83 4.59
CA VAL A 71 -4.56 -15.50 4.31
C VAL A 71 -5.01 -16.09 2.96
N VAL A 72 -4.18 -15.97 1.92
CA VAL A 72 -4.48 -16.55 0.60
C VAL A 72 -4.52 -18.08 0.69
N ASP A 73 -3.54 -18.70 1.35
CA ASP A 73 -3.52 -20.15 1.58
C ASP A 73 -4.78 -20.61 2.32
N SER A 74 -5.15 -19.91 3.40
CA SER A 74 -6.34 -20.23 4.19
C SER A 74 -7.62 -20.17 3.37
N LEU A 75 -7.80 -19.12 2.56
CA LEU A 75 -8.99 -18.96 1.72
C LEU A 75 -9.04 -20.03 0.62
N LEU A 76 -7.93 -20.27 -0.09
CA LEU A 76 -7.87 -21.28 -1.14
C LEU A 76 -8.08 -22.70 -0.61
N ALA A 77 -7.57 -23.00 0.59
CA ALA A 77 -7.81 -24.29 1.26
C ALA A 77 -9.30 -24.52 1.55
N LYS A 78 -10.04 -23.47 1.96
CA LYS A 78 -11.49 -23.55 2.21
C LYS A 78 -12.31 -23.71 0.93
N LEU A 79 -11.84 -23.19 -0.21
CA LEU A 79 -12.47 -23.42 -1.51
C LEU A 79 -12.44 -24.88 -1.92
N GLN A 80 -11.44 -25.66 -1.48
CA GLN A 80 -11.32 -27.11 -1.77
C GLN A 80 -11.49 -27.45 -3.26
N GLY A 81 -11.03 -26.57 -4.17
CA GLY A 81 -11.18 -26.76 -5.61
C GLY A 81 -12.59 -26.53 -6.17
N LYS A 82 -13.56 -26.05 -5.37
CA LYS A 82 -14.89 -25.65 -5.88
C LYS A 82 -14.84 -24.47 -6.85
N VAL A 83 -13.73 -23.73 -6.85
CA VAL A 83 -13.42 -22.67 -7.79
C VAL A 83 -12.08 -23.00 -8.44
N ASP A 84 -12.13 -23.45 -9.68
CA ASP A 84 -10.94 -23.83 -10.44
C ASP A 84 -10.10 -22.62 -10.86
N LYS A 85 -10.76 -21.47 -11.07
CA LYS A 85 -10.12 -20.27 -11.61
C LYS A 85 -10.65 -19.01 -10.94
N ILE A 86 -9.76 -18.28 -10.29
CA ILE A 86 -9.95 -16.89 -9.90
C ILE A 86 -9.37 -16.03 -11.02
N HIS A 87 -10.15 -15.07 -11.51
CA HIS A 87 -9.80 -14.27 -12.67
C HIS A 87 -8.89 -13.10 -12.32
N ALA A 88 -9.07 -12.51 -11.15
CA ALA A 88 -8.33 -11.32 -10.74
C ALA A 88 -8.01 -11.30 -9.25
N VAL A 89 -6.91 -10.62 -8.92
CA VAL A 89 -6.51 -10.29 -7.55
C VAL A 89 -6.38 -8.78 -7.42
N ALA A 90 -7.18 -8.20 -6.53
CA ALA A 90 -7.07 -6.82 -6.12
C ALA A 90 -6.51 -6.78 -4.70
N ILE A 91 -5.59 -5.84 -4.44
CA ILE A 91 -4.96 -5.67 -3.14
C ILE A 91 -4.95 -4.20 -2.76
N ASP A 92 -5.31 -3.90 -1.52
CA ASP A 92 -5.00 -2.63 -0.90
C ASP A 92 -4.00 -2.83 0.25
N THR A 93 -3.33 -1.75 0.63
CA THR A 93 -2.40 -1.76 1.77
C THR A 93 -2.50 -0.47 2.55
N PHE A 94 -2.23 -0.54 3.85
CA PHE A 94 -1.97 0.68 4.62
C PHE A 94 -0.86 1.52 3.95
N VAL A 95 -1.17 2.80 3.79
CA VAL A 95 -0.33 3.76 3.06
C VAL A 95 0.83 4.30 3.92
N SER A 96 1.77 4.98 3.24
CA SER A 96 3.03 5.49 3.83
C SER A 96 3.85 4.41 4.53
N SER A 97 3.75 3.17 4.04
CA SER A 97 4.63 2.08 4.41
C SER A 97 5.95 2.19 3.67
N MET A 98 7.05 1.79 4.32
CA MET A 98 8.38 1.82 3.72
C MET A 98 9.25 0.68 4.23
N ILE A 99 9.95 0.00 3.32
CA ILE A 99 10.95 -1.01 3.62
C ILE A 99 12.21 -0.75 2.78
N GLY A 100 13.37 -0.79 3.43
CA GLY A 100 14.67 -0.76 2.77
C GLY A 100 15.14 -2.16 2.43
N LEU A 101 15.54 -2.39 1.19
CA LEU A 101 15.95 -3.71 0.67
C LEU A 101 17.36 -3.66 0.10
N ASP A 102 18.05 -4.79 0.15
CA ASP A 102 19.30 -5.00 -0.59
C ASP A 102 19.04 -5.27 -2.10
N LYS A 103 20.12 -5.45 -2.87
CA LYS A 103 20.08 -5.75 -4.31
C LYS A 103 19.36 -7.05 -4.68
N ASN A 104 19.15 -7.95 -3.70
CA ASN A 104 18.46 -9.22 -3.86
C ASN A 104 17.02 -9.15 -3.33
N PHE A 105 16.52 -7.95 -3.02
CA PHE A 105 15.19 -7.71 -2.45
C PHE A 105 15.00 -8.27 -1.03
N SER A 106 16.10 -8.48 -0.29
CA SER A 106 16.05 -8.89 1.12
C SER A 106 15.91 -7.67 2.02
N PRO A 107 15.02 -7.68 3.02
CA PRO A 107 14.86 -6.56 3.95
C PRO A 107 16.12 -6.25 4.75
N LEU A 108 16.49 -4.97 4.79
CA LEU A 108 17.55 -4.41 5.63
C LEU A 108 16.98 -3.58 6.78
N THR A 109 15.73 -3.15 6.68
CA THR A 109 15.02 -2.39 7.72
C THR A 109 13.79 -3.15 8.22
N PRO A 110 13.22 -2.76 9.38
CA PRO A 110 11.82 -3.07 9.68
C PRO A 110 10.89 -2.52 8.59
N LEU A 111 9.64 -2.98 8.59
CA LEU A 111 8.58 -2.35 7.80
C LEU A 111 8.06 -1.13 8.59
N TYR A 112 8.48 0.05 8.16
CA TYR A 112 8.04 1.32 8.74
C TYR A 112 6.58 1.61 8.39
N THR A 113 5.88 2.29 9.31
CA THR A 113 4.48 2.70 9.15
C THR A 113 4.31 4.21 9.32
N TYR A 114 3.18 4.73 8.86
CA TYR A 114 2.77 6.13 9.04
C TYR A 114 2.66 6.57 10.51
N ALA A 115 2.53 5.61 11.44
CA ALA A 115 2.34 5.87 12.86
C ALA A 115 3.66 6.06 13.62
N ASP A 116 4.81 5.74 12.99
CA ASP A 116 6.11 5.94 13.64
C ASP A 116 6.40 7.44 13.73
N THR A 117 6.79 7.93 14.90
CA THR A 117 7.04 9.37 15.14
C THR A 117 8.49 9.69 15.44
N ARG A 118 9.41 8.71 15.37
CA ARG A 118 10.84 8.90 15.69
C ARG A 118 11.53 9.93 14.79
N CYS A 119 11.01 10.18 13.58
CA CYS A 119 11.50 11.20 12.66
C CYS A 119 10.92 12.61 12.90
N ALA A 120 10.22 12.87 14.02
CA ALA A 120 9.59 14.18 14.27
C ALA A 120 10.59 15.36 14.22
N LYS A 121 11.82 15.17 14.71
CA LYS A 121 12.88 16.20 14.62
C LYS A 121 13.32 16.47 13.18
N ASP A 122 13.34 15.44 12.34
CA ASP A 122 13.66 15.56 10.92
C ASP A 122 12.52 16.23 10.15
N ALA A 123 11.26 15.94 10.49
CA ALA A 123 10.11 16.68 9.98
C ALA A 123 10.17 18.18 10.36
N GLN A 124 10.54 18.50 11.62
CA GLN A 124 10.74 19.88 12.05
C GLN A 124 11.85 20.57 11.25
N TYR A 125 13.01 19.90 11.10
CA TYR A 125 14.10 20.43 10.26
C TYR A 125 13.62 20.74 8.83
N LEU A 126 12.90 19.81 8.19
CA LEU A 126 12.40 20.04 6.83
C LEU A 126 11.41 21.20 6.78
N ARG A 127 10.58 21.40 7.82
CA ARG A 127 9.68 22.55 7.91
C ARG A 127 10.42 23.88 8.05
N ASP A 128 11.54 23.90 8.75
CA ASP A 128 12.32 25.13 8.99
C ASP A 128 13.19 25.53 7.78
N ASN A 129 13.49 24.59 6.89
CA ASN A 129 14.44 24.79 5.79
C ASN A 129 13.80 24.85 4.40
N TYR A 130 12.50 24.61 4.29
CA TYR A 130 11.80 24.59 3.00
C TYR A 130 10.49 25.38 3.03
N ASN A 131 10.07 25.90 1.88
CA ASN A 131 8.77 26.57 1.74
C ASN A 131 7.63 25.54 1.79
N LEU A 132 6.86 25.58 2.88
CA LEU A 132 5.74 24.66 3.13
C LEU A 132 4.65 24.75 2.06
N SER A 133 4.36 25.96 1.57
CA SER A 133 3.33 26.16 0.54
C SER A 133 3.75 25.55 -0.79
N ASP A 134 5.03 25.68 -1.15
CA ASP A 134 5.54 25.14 -2.41
C ASP A 134 5.61 23.61 -2.37
N ILE A 135 6.01 23.06 -1.23
CA ILE A 135 5.99 21.61 -1.02
C ILE A 135 4.57 21.09 -1.12
N HIS A 136 3.65 21.64 -0.34
CA HIS A 136 2.26 21.17 -0.33
C HIS A 136 1.63 21.23 -1.73
N ASP A 137 1.89 22.30 -2.50
CA ASP A 137 1.40 22.39 -3.88
C ASP A 137 1.98 21.32 -4.81
N ARG A 138 3.26 20.99 -4.62
CA ARG A 138 4.01 20.06 -5.47
C ARG A 138 3.71 18.60 -5.16
N ASN A 139 3.44 18.25 -3.92
CA ASN A 139 3.26 16.84 -3.51
C ASN A 139 1.87 16.50 -2.93
N GLY A 140 1.04 17.49 -2.59
CA GLY A 140 -0.26 17.28 -1.94
C GLY A 140 -0.17 16.78 -0.50
N CYS A 141 1.03 16.75 0.11
CA CYS A 141 1.26 16.31 1.48
C CYS A 141 2.00 17.39 2.29
N MET A 142 1.52 17.65 3.49
CA MET A 142 2.26 18.46 4.46
C MET A 142 3.55 17.76 4.90
N ILE A 143 4.53 18.50 5.42
CA ILE A 143 5.72 17.88 6.03
C ILE A 143 5.34 17.35 7.42
N HIS A 144 5.28 16.02 7.56
CA HIS A 144 4.88 15.34 8.80
C HIS A 144 5.66 14.04 8.99
N SER A 145 5.72 13.52 10.23
CA SER A 145 6.43 12.26 10.54
C SER A 145 5.80 11.03 9.90
N SER A 146 4.54 11.15 9.47
CA SER A 146 3.80 10.09 8.76
C SER A 146 4.23 9.92 7.30
N TYR A 147 4.96 10.89 6.74
CA TYR A 147 5.38 10.86 5.33
C TYR A 147 6.87 10.52 5.19
N LEU A 148 7.24 10.04 4.00
CA LEU A 148 8.54 9.44 3.76
C LEU A 148 9.73 10.43 3.77
N PRO A 149 9.62 11.72 3.38
CA PRO A 149 10.77 12.63 3.43
C PRO A 149 11.41 12.71 4.82
N ALA A 150 10.61 12.89 5.86
CA ALA A 150 11.11 12.94 7.23
C ALA A 150 11.69 11.58 7.67
N ARG A 151 11.04 10.48 7.29
CA ARG A 151 11.46 9.10 7.60
C ARG A 151 12.82 8.77 7.00
N LEU A 152 13.01 9.05 5.72
CA LEU A 152 14.26 8.80 4.98
C LEU A 152 15.39 9.68 5.50
N ARG A 153 15.11 10.95 5.81
CA ARG A 153 16.09 11.84 6.44
C ARG A 153 16.53 11.33 7.81
N TRP A 154 15.58 10.91 8.64
CA TRP A 154 15.86 10.31 9.95
C TRP A 154 16.72 9.06 9.83
N GLU A 155 16.37 8.17 8.91
CA GLU A 155 17.12 6.93 8.65
C GLU A 155 18.55 7.24 8.20
N LYS A 156 18.74 8.15 7.26
CA LYS A 156 20.06 8.64 6.81
C LYS A 156 20.90 9.23 7.94
N ARG A 157 20.27 9.99 8.84
CA ARG A 157 20.96 10.66 9.97
C ARG A 157 21.32 9.69 11.10
N THR A 158 20.45 8.73 11.40
CA THR A 158 20.58 7.85 12.57
C THR A 158 21.23 6.51 12.27
N ASN A 159 21.11 6.05 11.01
CA ASN A 159 21.63 4.76 10.55
C ASN A 159 22.29 4.91 9.16
N PRO A 160 23.32 5.78 9.01
CA PRO A 160 23.89 6.11 7.69
C PRO A 160 24.44 4.90 6.93
N ASP A 161 25.09 3.95 7.61
CA ASP A 161 25.64 2.75 6.97
C ASP A 161 24.53 1.85 6.39
N ARG A 162 23.43 1.70 7.13
CA ARG A 162 22.25 0.97 6.66
C ARG A 162 21.56 1.71 5.53
N PHE A 163 21.41 3.03 5.65
CA PHE A 163 20.82 3.84 4.57
C PHE A 163 21.61 3.71 3.27
N ASN A 164 22.94 3.71 3.35
CA ASN A 164 23.84 3.58 2.20
C ASN A 164 23.88 2.16 1.61
N SER A 165 23.58 1.12 2.40
CA SER A 165 23.53 -0.26 1.92
C SER A 165 22.18 -0.62 1.25
N VAL A 166 21.14 0.18 1.46
CA VAL A 166 19.83 -0.02 0.83
C VAL A 166 19.88 0.29 -0.66
N SER A 167 19.56 -0.73 -1.45
CA SER A 167 19.44 -0.64 -2.91
C SER A 167 18.03 -0.20 -3.33
N HIS A 168 17.01 -0.47 -2.51
CA HIS A 168 15.62 -0.12 -2.84
C HIS A 168 14.82 0.34 -1.60
N TRP A 169 14.11 1.46 -1.71
CA TRP A 169 13.16 1.99 -0.74
C TRP A 169 11.74 1.87 -1.27
N TRP A 170 11.04 0.82 -0.88
CA TRP A 170 9.76 0.45 -1.49
C TRP A 170 8.60 0.47 -0.51
N SER A 171 7.39 0.60 -1.06
CA SER A 171 6.15 0.38 -0.31
C SER A 171 5.92 -1.11 -0.03
N LEU A 172 5.06 -1.44 0.92
CA LEU A 172 4.62 -2.82 1.14
C LEU A 172 4.04 -3.45 -0.12
N GLY A 173 3.19 -2.71 -0.86
CA GLY A 173 2.57 -3.18 -2.09
C GLY A 173 3.58 -3.49 -3.20
N SER A 174 4.59 -2.62 -3.37
CA SER A 174 5.70 -2.84 -4.31
C SER A 174 6.55 -4.04 -3.92
N TYR A 175 6.81 -4.23 -2.62
CA TYR A 175 7.50 -5.42 -2.12
C TYR A 175 6.71 -6.70 -2.43
N LEU A 176 5.40 -6.73 -2.14
CA LEU A 176 4.55 -7.89 -2.44
C LEU A 176 4.50 -8.20 -3.94
N SER A 177 4.39 -7.16 -4.78
CA SER A 177 4.43 -7.30 -6.25
C SER A 177 5.77 -7.88 -6.70
N GLN A 178 6.88 -7.47 -6.10
CA GLN A 178 8.18 -8.04 -6.42
C GLN A 178 8.26 -9.51 -6.01
N GLN A 179 7.76 -9.86 -4.82
CA GLN A 179 7.80 -11.24 -4.34
C GLN A 179 6.96 -12.17 -5.23
N PHE A 180 5.74 -11.76 -5.57
CA PHE A 180 4.79 -12.61 -6.28
C PHE A 180 4.92 -12.59 -7.81
N LEU A 181 5.26 -11.43 -8.38
CA LEU A 181 5.13 -11.15 -9.81
C LEU A 181 6.46 -10.74 -10.46
N GLY A 182 7.45 -10.33 -9.66
CA GLY A 182 8.77 -9.90 -10.16
C GLY A 182 8.78 -8.51 -10.79
N CYS A 183 7.84 -7.65 -10.40
CA CYS A 183 7.80 -6.23 -10.75
C CYS A 183 7.76 -5.38 -9.47
N SER A 184 8.21 -4.13 -9.55
CA SER A 184 8.33 -3.24 -8.38
C SER A 184 7.36 -2.07 -8.41
N ASP A 185 6.50 -1.99 -9.41
CA ASP A 185 5.60 -0.86 -9.65
C ASP A 185 4.81 -0.43 -8.40
N VAL A 186 4.61 0.87 -8.26
CA VAL A 186 3.75 1.49 -7.24
C VAL A 186 2.61 2.22 -7.94
N SER A 187 1.39 2.07 -7.43
CA SER A 187 0.26 2.86 -7.96
C SER A 187 0.42 4.34 -7.63
N VAL A 188 -0.10 5.21 -8.48
CA VAL A 188 -0.28 6.64 -8.16
C VAL A 188 -1.06 6.81 -6.84
N SER A 189 -2.05 5.94 -6.60
CA SER A 189 -2.79 5.88 -5.33
C SER A 189 -1.82 5.77 -4.15
N THR A 190 -0.97 4.75 -4.09
CA THR A 190 -0.02 4.55 -2.99
C THR A 190 1.08 5.62 -2.97
N ALA A 191 1.61 6.01 -4.14
CA ALA A 191 2.67 7.00 -4.27
C ALA A 191 2.24 8.39 -3.76
N SER A 192 0.98 8.77 -3.96
CA SER A 192 0.44 10.07 -3.50
C SER A 192 0.48 10.26 -1.98
N TRP A 193 0.45 9.17 -1.21
CA TRP A 193 0.56 9.22 0.25
C TRP A 193 2.00 9.23 0.76
N THR A 194 3.01 9.16 -0.11
CA THR A 194 4.41 9.11 0.34
C THR A 194 4.96 10.47 0.74
N GLY A 195 4.38 11.56 0.21
CA GLY A 195 4.98 12.90 0.23
C GLY A 195 6.18 13.08 -0.71
N LEU A 196 6.54 12.05 -1.49
CA LEU A 196 7.62 12.05 -2.49
C LEU A 196 7.12 12.16 -3.93
N LEU A 197 5.82 12.10 -4.19
CA LEU A 197 5.26 12.24 -5.54
C LEU A 197 5.18 13.72 -5.93
N ASP A 198 5.68 14.09 -7.11
CA ASP A 198 5.27 15.32 -7.79
C ASP A 198 3.89 15.07 -8.41
N ARG A 199 2.84 15.67 -7.84
CA ARG A 199 1.45 15.42 -8.25
C ARG A 199 1.09 15.95 -9.64
N LYS A 200 1.88 16.89 -10.19
CA LYS A 200 1.63 17.47 -11.52
C LYS A 200 2.32 16.63 -12.61
N LYS A 201 3.51 16.09 -12.30
CA LYS A 201 4.32 15.30 -13.24
C LYS A 201 4.12 13.79 -13.12
N LEU A 202 3.57 13.32 -12.00
CA LEU A 202 3.46 11.90 -11.65
C LEU A 202 4.80 11.19 -11.65
N GLN A 203 5.82 11.86 -11.11
CA GLN A 203 7.19 11.38 -10.99
C GLN A 203 7.68 11.59 -9.56
N TRP A 204 8.77 10.93 -9.16
CA TRP A 204 9.38 11.22 -7.86
C TRP A 204 9.91 12.65 -7.81
N ASP A 205 9.66 13.31 -6.70
CA ASP A 205 9.95 14.73 -6.52
C ASP A 205 11.45 14.99 -6.48
N HIS A 206 11.97 15.60 -7.54
CA HIS A 206 13.40 15.86 -7.71
C HIS A 206 14.04 16.62 -6.54
N VAL A 207 13.31 17.54 -5.88
CA VAL A 207 13.82 18.27 -4.71
C VAL A 207 14.05 17.32 -3.54
N TRP A 208 13.07 16.46 -3.23
CA TRP A 208 13.25 15.43 -2.22
C TRP A 208 14.31 14.40 -2.58
N MET A 209 14.37 13.98 -3.83
CA MET A 209 15.43 13.08 -4.30
C MET A 209 16.81 13.65 -4.02
N GLN A 210 17.03 14.93 -4.33
CA GLN A 210 18.30 15.62 -4.10
C GLN A 210 18.61 15.80 -2.60
N GLU A 211 17.67 16.29 -1.79
CA GLU A 211 17.82 16.47 -0.33
C GLU A 211 18.21 15.15 0.35
N LEU A 212 17.50 14.08 -0.01
CA LEU A 212 17.69 12.77 0.60
C LEU A 212 18.89 12.02 0.00
N GLY A 213 19.42 12.47 -1.14
CA GLY A 213 20.49 11.79 -1.87
C GLY A 213 20.04 10.44 -2.44
N LEU A 214 18.78 10.36 -2.85
CA LEU A 214 18.19 9.17 -3.47
C LEU A 214 18.45 9.17 -4.97
N LYS A 215 18.56 7.97 -5.53
CA LYS A 215 18.60 7.72 -6.97
C LYS A 215 17.26 7.16 -7.43
N GLN A 216 16.88 7.45 -8.67
CA GLN A 216 15.60 7.01 -9.24
C GLN A 216 15.42 5.50 -9.14
N GLU A 217 16.49 4.72 -9.34
CA GLU A 217 16.48 3.25 -9.33
C GLU A 217 16.27 2.66 -7.93
N GLN A 218 16.46 3.47 -6.88
CA GLN A 218 16.16 3.06 -5.51
C GLN A 218 14.67 3.13 -5.22
N LEU A 219 13.88 3.84 -6.02
CA LEU A 219 12.43 3.95 -5.85
C LEU A 219 11.69 3.08 -6.87
N PRO A 220 10.45 2.66 -6.57
CA PRO A 220 9.68 1.86 -7.50
C PRO A 220 9.24 2.72 -8.70
N LEU A 221 8.97 2.07 -9.84
CA LEU A 221 8.36 2.78 -10.99
C LEU A 221 6.94 3.20 -10.62
N ILE A 222 6.60 4.46 -10.87
CA ILE A 222 5.23 4.95 -10.68
C ILE A 222 4.41 4.53 -11.89
N SER A 223 3.36 3.78 -11.62
CA SER A 223 2.43 3.25 -12.63
C SER A 223 1.00 3.55 -12.18
N ASP A 224 0.05 3.45 -13.11
CA ASP A 224 -1.37 3.66 -12.81
C ASP A 224 -2.21 2.48 -13.33
N PHE A 225 -3.54 2.63 -13.32
CA PHE A 225 -4.47 1.64 -13.84
C PHE A 225 -4.06 1.17 -15.25
N GLY A 226 -3.86 -0.13 -15.38
CA GLY A 226 -3.46 -0.79 -16.61
C GLY A 226 -4.10 -2.17 -16.76
N PRO A 227 -3.75 -2.92 -17.83
CA PRO A 227 -4.38 -4.21 -18.14
C PRO A 227 -4.07 -5.34 -17.13
N GLY A 228 -3.24 -5.08 -16.11
CA GLY A 228 -2.78 -6.03 -15.11
C GLY A 228 -1.26 -6.09 -15.03
N LEU A 229 -0.75 -6.63 -13.93
CA LEU A 229 0.67 -6.87 -13.69
C LEU A 229 1.14 -8.18 -14.35
N PRO A 230 2.46 -8.42 -14.44
CA PRO A 230 2.99 -9.70 -14.91
C PRO A 230 2.39 -10.90 -14.18
N ASN A 231 2.44 -12.06 -14.83
CA ASN A 231 1.96 -13.31 -14.24
C ASN A 231 2.74 -13.67 -12.96
N LEU A 232 2.09 -14.43 -12.06
CA LEU A 232 2.74 -15.03 -10.90
C LEU A 232 4.04 -15.76 -11.26
N LYS A 233 5.06 -15.64 -10.41
CA LYS A 233 6.25 -16.48 -10.52
C LYS A 233 5.89 -17.96 -10.37
N SER A 234 6.74 -18.81 -10.94
CA SER A 234 6.51 -20.26 -11.02
C SER A 234 6.25 -20.92 -9.66
N GLU A 235 6.94 -20.49 -8.61
CA GLU A 235 6.75 -20.96 -7.23
C GLU A 235 5.34 -20.67 -6.69
N TRP A 236 4.81 -19.47 -6.96
CA TRP A 236 3.47 -19.07 -6.53
C TRP A 236 2.38 -19.70 -7.38
N LYS A 237 2.61 -19.92 -8.68
CA LYS A 237 1.69 -20.71 -9.52
C LYS A 237 1.50 -22.12 -9.00
N LYS A 238 2.57 -22.74 -8.49
CA LYS A 238 2.51 -24.08 -7.86
C LYS A 238 1.77 -24.05 -6.53
N ARG A 239 2.00 -23.03 -5.70
CA ARG A 239 1.33 -22.87 -4.40
C ARG A 239 -0.15 -22.53 -4.54
N TRP A 240 -0.51 -21.70 -5.52
CA TRP A 240 -1.87 -21.19 -5.76
C TRP A 240 -2.37 -21.50 -7.18
N PRO A 241 -2.70 -22.76 -7.49
CA PRO A 241 -3.14 -23.15 -8.83
C PRO A 241 -4.35 -22.35 -9.36
N ALA A 242 -5.32 -22.05 -8.48
CA ALA A 242 -6.50 -21.25 -8.84
C ALA A 242 -6.18 -19.80 -9.25
N LEU A 243 -4.99 -19.29 -8.88
CA LEU A 243 -4.50 -17.95 -9.20
C LEU A 243 -3.46 -17.95 -10.33
N ALA A 244 -3.08 -19.11 -10.86
CA ALA A 244 -1.93 -19.24 -11.77
C ALA A 244 -2.03 -18.36 -13.03
N ASN A 245 -3.25 -18.04 -13.46
CA ASN A 245 -3.56 -17.17 -14.60
C ASN A 245 -4.44 -15.97 -14.21
N ALA A 246 -4.47 -15.61 -12.91
CA ALA A 246 -5.20 -14.45 -12.44
C ALA A 246 -4.48 -13.16 -12.87
N LEU A 247 -5.24 -12.13 -13.21
CA LEU A 247 -4.74 -10.77 -13.40
C LEU A 247 -4.52 -10.14 -12.03
N TRP A 248 -3.28 -9.76 -11.73
CA TRP A 248 -2.96 -9.04 -10.51
C TRP A 248 -2.97 -7.54 -10.78
N PHE A 249 -3.62 -6.77 -9.91
CA PHE A 249 -3.63 -5.32 -9.99
C PHE A 249 -2.64 -4.69 -9.01
N LEU A 250 -2.21 -3.46 -9.30
CA LEU A 250 -1.35 -2.68 -8.41
C LEU A 250 -2.02 -2.52 -7.05
N ALA A 251 -1.21 -2.61 -5.99
CA ALA A 251 -1.66 -2.26 -4.66
C ALA A 251 -2.05 -0.79 -4.59
N ILE A 252 -3.26 -0.51 -4.13
CA ILE A 252 -3.75 0.85 -3.87
C ILE A 252 -3.72 1.15 -2.36
N GLY A 253 -3.85 2.42 -2.01
CA GLY A 253 -3.97 2.80 -0.61
C GLY A 253 -5.31 2.36 -0.02
N ASP A 254 -5.29 1.73 1.16
CA ASP A 254 -6.47 1.31 1.92
C ASP A 254 -7.52 2.42 2.09
N GLY A 255 -7.08 3.65 2.35
CA GLY A 255 -7.94 4.82 2.44
C GLY A 255 -8.67 5.16 1.13
N ALA A 256 -8.01 4.96 -0.02
CA ALA A 256 -8.62 5.14 -1.33
C ALA A 256 -9.60 4.01 -1.64
N ALA A 257 -9.22 2.76 -1.33
CA ALA A 257 -10.07 1.59 -1.47
C ALA A 257 -11.36 1.71 -0.63
N ALA A 258 -11.24 2.08 0.65
CA ALA A 258 -12.36 2.31 1.55
C ALA A 258 -13.30 3.41 1.05
N ASN A 259 -12.74 4.48 0.47
CA ASN A 259 -13.52 5.59 -0.09
C ASN A 259 -14.38 5.12 -1.29
N VAL A 260 -13.77 4.39 -2.23
CA VAL A 260 -14.48 3.80 -3.38
C VAL A 260 -15.49 2.75 -2.94
N GLY A 261 -15.10 1.86 -2.02
CA GLY A 261 -15.97 0.81 -1.47
C GLY A 261 -17.18 1.35 -0.70
N SER A 262 -17.13 2.59 -0.23
CA SER A 262 -18.26 3.30 0.39
C SER A 262 -19.16 4.01 -0.63
N GLY A 263 -18.90 3.87 -1.94
CA GLY A 263 -19.61 4.57 -3.00
C GLY A 263 -19.26 6.06 -3.13
N CYS A 264 -18.25 6.55 -2.40
CA CYS A 264 -17.87 7.96 -2.37
C CYS A 264 -16.92 8.31 -3.52
N THR A 265 -17.33 8.09 -4.76
CA THR A 265 -16.47 8.19 -5.96
C THR A 265 -16.51 9.55 -6.66
N ASN A 266 -17.26 10.50 -6.13
CA ASN A 266 -17.41 11.85 -6.65
C ASN A 266 -17.55 12.87 -5.51
N ASP A 267 -17.70 14.15 -5.85
CA ASP A 267 -17.78 15.25 -4.89
C ASP A 267 -19.14 15.40 -4.21
N HIS A 268 -20.13 14.58 -4.57
CA HIS A 268 -21.46 14.57 -3.94
C HIS A 268 -21.48 13.80 -2.62
N HIS A 269 -20.45 13.00 -2.34
CA HIS A 269 -20.38 12.16 -1.16
C HIS A 269 -19.06 12.39 -0.42
N ILE A 270 -19.15 12.39 0.90
CA ILE A 270 -17.99 12.44 1.79
C ILE A 270 -17.90 11.09 2.50
N ALA A 271 -16.76 10.42 2.38
CA ALA A 271 -16.48 9.24 3.17
C ALA A 271 -15.93 9.65 4.53
N LEU A 272 -16.64 9.30 5.60
CA LEU A 272 -16.19 9.48 6.98
C LEU A 272 -15.90 8.10 7.59
N THR A 273 -14.61 7.81 7.81
CA THR A 273 -14.17 6.62 8.53
C THR A 273 -13.94 6.98 9.99
N ILE A 274 -14.69 6.39 10.92
CA ILE A 274 -14.55 6.59 12.36
C ILE A 274 -14.09 5.28 13.01
N GLY A 275 -12.86 5.24 13.48
CA GLY A 275 -12.31 4.18 14.30
C GLY A 275 -11.57 4.76 15.51
N THR A 276 -10.46 4.15 15.92
CA THR A 276 -9.54 4.75 16.92
C THR A 276 -8.99 6.10 16.45
N THR A 277 -8.87 6.30 15.15
CA THR A 277 -8.66 7.59 14.49
C THR A 277 -9.82 7.86 13.52
N ALA A 278 -9.97 9.11 13.10
CA ALA A 278 -10.97 9.50 12.11
C ALA A 278 -10.32 10.07 10.86
N ALA A 279 -10.91 9.78 9.70
CA ALA A 279 -10.51 10.37 8.42
C ALA A 279 -11.76 10.75 7.62
N MET A 280 -11.71 11.93 7.01
CA MET A 280 -12.74 12.43 6.09
C MET A 280 -12.11 12.57 4.71
N ARG A 281 -12.76 12.01 3.68
CA ARG A 281 -12.26 12.01 2.30
C ARG A 281 -13.36 12.44 1.33
N ILE A 282 -12.97 13.21 0.34
CA ILE A 282 -13.81 13.65 -0.78
C ILE A 282 -13.02 13.48 -2.08
N VAL A 283 -13.69 13.03 -3.12
CA VAL A 283 -13.12 13.01 -4.47
C VAL A 283 -13.56 14.30 -5.16
N PRO A 284 -12.65 15.27 -5.40
CA PRO A 284 -13.06 16.52 -6.03
C PRO A 284 -13.41 16.31 -7.51
N SER A 285 -14.39 17.06 -8.02
CA SER A 285 -14.74 17.04 -9.46
C SER A 285 -13.64 17.60 -10.37
N ILE A 286 -12.72 18.38 -9.81
CA ILE A 286 -11.63 19.03 -10.54
C ILE A 286 -10.33 18.80 -9.77
N ILE A 287 -9.29 18.37 -10.46
CA ILE A 287 -7.94 18.29 -9.91
C ILE A 287 -7.45 19.74 -9.70
N PRO A 288 -7.17 20.18 -8.46
CA PRO A 288 -6.83 21.58 -8.21
C PRO A 288 -5.51 21.95 -8.89
N GLU A 289 -5.46 23.07 -9.60
CA GLU A 289 -4.21 23.58 -10.18
C GLU A 289 -3.21 23.95 -9.08
N LYS A 290 -3.73 24.52 -7.99
CA LYS A 290 -2.99 24.86 -6.78
C LYS A 290 -3.65 24.27 -5.52
N MET A 291 -2.86 23.67 -4.65
CA MET A 291 -3.36 23.18 -3.36
C MET A 291 -3.77 24.35 -2.46
N GLN A 292 -4.98 24.26 -1.88
CA GLN A 292 -5.47 25.27 -0.94
C GLN A 292 -4.83 25.08 0.44
N SER A 293 -4.65 26.19 1.16
CA SER A 293 -4.19 26.14 2.55
C SER A 293 -5.26 25.49 3.44
N GLY A 294 -4.89 24.47 4.22
CA GLY A 294 -5.78 23.81 5.18
C GLY A 294 -6.51 22.57 4.66
N LEU A 295 -6.24 22.17 3.42
CA LEU A 295 -6.44 20.79 2.93
C LEU A 295 -5.23 19.93 3.29
#